data_AF-A0A0K0XYH0-F1
#
_entry.id   AF-A0A0K0XYH0-F1
#
_cell.length_a   1.000
_cell.length_b   1.000
_cell.length_c   1.000
_cell.angle_alpha   90.00
_cell.angle_beta   90.00
_cell.angle_gamma   90.00
#
_symmetry.space_group_name_H-M   'P 1'
#
loop_
_entity.id
_entity.type
_entity.pdbx_description
1 polymer ?
#
loop_
_entity_poly.entity_id
_entity_poly.type
_entity_poly.pdbx_seq_one_letter_code
_entity_poly.pdbx_strand_id
1 'polypeptide(L)' 'MFEHRQEQMESLLKDNANFRRLFNRHQDLEKRIIAAENGTAPMDDLAVNQLKREKLKAKDEMARLMDQAQAA' A
#
# COMPACT_ATOMS: atom_id res chain seq x y z
N MET A 1 11.21 0.52 -20.00
CA MET A 1 11.60 -0.23 -18.78
C MET A 1 10.75 0.13 -17.54
N PHE A 2 10.01 1.24 -17.53
CA PHE A 2 9.09 1.59 -16.43
C PHE A 2 7.61 1.31 -16.76
N GLU A 3 7.24 1.26 -18.05
CA GLU A 3 5.85 1.00 -18.48
C GLU A 3 5.33 -0.39 -18.04
N HIS A 4 6.20 -1.41 -18.05
CA HIS A 4 5.82 -2.77 -17.63
C HIS A 4 5.32 -2.85 -16.19
N ARG A 5 5.82 -1.98 -15.30
CA ARG A 5 5.37 -1.97 -13.90
C ARG A 5 3.98 -1.37 -13.75
N GLN A 6 3.61 -0.40 -14.57
CA GLN A 6 2.25 0.17 -14.54
C GLN A 6 1.23 -0.82 -15.08
N GLU A 7 1.49 -1.43 -16.24
CA GLU A 7 0.58 -2.45 -16.79
C GLU A 7 0.43 -3.65 -15.86
N GLN A 8 1.52 -4.14 -15.25
CA GLN A 8 1.44 -5.21 -14.25
C GLN A 8 0.62 -4.77 -13.03
N MET A 9 0.81 -3.54 -12.54
CA MET A 9 0.02 -3.03 -11.41
C MET A 9 -1.46 -2.95 -11.77
N GLU A 10 -1.80 -2.41 -12.93
CA GLU A 10 -3.19 -2.29 -13.40
C GLU A 10 -3.84 -3.64 -13.66
N SER A 11 -3.08 -4.58 -14.22
CA SER A 11 -3.51 -5.97 -14.41
C SER A 11 -3.77 -6.63 -13.06
N LEU A 12 -2.84 -6.55 -12.10
CA LEU A 12 -3.02 -7.08 -10.74
C LEU A 12 -4.17 -6.39 -9.98
N LEU A 13 -4.38 -5.09 -10.18
CA LEU A 13 -5.50 -4.33 -9.61
C LEU A 13 -6.86 -4.81 -10.15
N LYS A 14 -6.92 -5.26 -11.40
CA LYS A 14 -8.13 -5.81 -12.03
C LYS A 14 -8.33 -7.29 -11.72
N ASP A 15 -7.28 -8.06 -11.83
CA ASP A 15 -7.30 -9.53 -11.75
C ASP A 15 -7.29 -10.01 -10.30
N ASN A 16 -6.59 -9.29 -9.40
CA ASN A 16 -6.42 -9.68 -8.01
C ASN A 16 -7.15 -8.72 -7.05
N ALA A 17 -8.34 -9.14 -6.62
CA ALA A 17 -9.15 -8.40 -5.65
C ALA A 17 -8.42 -8.18 -4.30
N ASN A 18 -7.51 -9.07 -3.91
CA ASN A 18 -6.69 -8.89 -2.71
C ASN A 18 -5.69 -7.77 -2.89
N PHE A 19 -5.02 -7.70 -4.05
CA PHE A 19 -4.10 -6.61 -4.38
C PHE A 19 -4.82 -5.25 -4.34
N ARG A 20 -6.02 -5.16 -4.92
CA ARG A 20 -6.84 -3.94 -4.87
C ARG A 20 -7.21 -3.54 -3.44
N ARG A 21 -7.54 -4.49 -2.57
CA ARG A 21 -7.81 -4.23 -1.15
C ARG A 21 -6.58 -3.71 -0.41
N LEU A 22 -5.42 -4.33 -0.62
CA LEU A 22 -4.15 -3.91 -0.03
C LEU A 22 -3.74 -2.52 -0.50
N PHE A 23 -3.91 -2.21 -1.79
CA PHE A 23 -3.62 -0.90 -2.35
C PHE A 23 -4.50 0.19 -1.74
N ASN A 24 -5.81 -0.04 -1.63
CA ASN A 24 -6.71 0.90 -0.97
C ASN A 24 -6.33 1.11 0.51
N ARG A 25 -5.99 0.03 1.22
CA ARG A 25 -5.54 0.13 2.61
C ARG A 25 -4.22 0.89 2.74
N HIS A 26 -3.26 0.65 1.86
CA HIS A 26 -2.01 1.41 1.82
C HIS A 26 -2.26 2.90 1.60
N GLN A 27 -3.13 3.27 0.65
CA GLN A 27 -3.49 4.67 0.41
C GLN A 27 -4.20 5.32 1.59
N ASP A 28 -5.12 4.61 2.25
CA ASP A 28 -5.80 5.12 3.44
C ASP A 28 -4.80 5.38 4.59
N LEU A 29 -3.93 4.41 4.86
CA LEU A 29 -2.89 4.52 5.88
C LEU A 29 -1.93 5.69 5.58
N GLU A 30 -1.54 5.85 4.31
CA GLU A 30 -0.69 6.96 3.88
C GLU A 30 -1.38 8.31 4.06
N LYS A 31 -2.66 8.44 3.68
CA LYS A 31 -3.45 9.66 3.93
C LYS A 31 -3.52 10.00 5.41
N ARG A 32 -3.72 9.00 6.27
CA ARG A 32 -3.76 9.18 7.73
C ARG A 32 -2.41 9.62 8.30
N ILE A 33 -1.32 9.04 7.82
CA ILE A 33 0.04 9.46 8.20
C ILE A 33 0.28 10.91 7.75
N ILE A 34 -0.05 11.26 6.51
CA ILE A 34 0.11 12.63 5.99
C ILE A 34 -0.75 13.62 6.79
N ALA A 35 -2.00 13.27 7.12
CA ALA A 35 -2.87 14.12 7.94
C ALA A 35 -2.30 14.31 9.35
N ALA A 36 -1.66 13.29 9.93
CA ALA A 36 -0.97 13.39 11.21
C ALA A 36 0.31 14.24 11.12
N GLU A 37 1.13 14.05 10.08
CA GLU A 37 2.37 14.80 9.86
C GLU A 37 2.09 16.28 9.51
N ASN A 38 1.00 16.56 8.80
CA ASN A 38 0.53 17.93 8.52
C ASN A 38 -0.14 18.60 9.73
N GLY A 39 -0.31 17.91 10.86
CA GLY A 39 -0.99 18.42 12.04
C GLY A 39 -2.51 18.62 11.86
N THR A 40 -3.09 18.15 10.76
CA THR A 40 -4.54 18.18 10.50
C THR A 40 -5.28 17.19 11.40
N ALA A 41 -4.61 16.10 11.78
CA ALA A 41 -5.11 15.11 12.73
C ALA A 41 -3.97 14.72 13.68
N PRO A 42 -3.70 15.50 14.75
CA PRO A 42 -2.66 15.15 15.71
C PRO A 42 -2.96 13.75 16.28
N MET A 43 -2.03 12.83 16.05
CA MET A 43 -2.08 11.46 16.53
C MET A 43 -0.87 11.22 17.43
N ASP A 44 -1.03 10.41 18.47
CA ASP A 44 0.09 9.93 19.27
C ASP A 44 1.18 9.29 18.40
N ASP A 45 2.45 9.49 18.78
CA ASP A 45 3.60 8.86 18.12
C ASP A 45 3.45 7.34 17.98
N LEU A 46 2.80 6.70 18.96
CA LEU A 46 2.47 5.28 18.97
C LEU A 46 1.45 4.90 17.89
N ALA A 47 0.47 5.77 17.62
CA ALA A 47 -0.50 5.58 16.55
C ALA A 47 0.15 5.79 15.19
N VAL A 48 0.97 6.83 15.01
CA VAL A 48 1.72 7.06 13.77
C VAL A 48 2.67 5.90 13.47
N ASN A 49 3.38 5.38 14.48
CA ASN A 49 4.24 4.20 14.32
C ASN A 49 3.45 2.95 13.91
N GLN A 50 2.25 2.74 14.46
CA GLN A 50 1.38 1.64 14.05
C GLN A 50 0.93 1.79 12.59
N LEU A 51 0.55 3.00 12.17
CA LEU A 51 0.18 3.26 10.77
C LEU A 51 1.36 3.01 9.82
N LYS A 52 2.57 3.44 10.19
CA LYS A 52 3.80 3.19 9.40
C LYS A 52 4.09 1.68 9.28
N ARG A 53 3.88 0.90 10.34
CA ARG A 53 4.00 -0.56 10.31
C ARG A 53 2.93 -1.23 9.44
N GLU A 54 1.68 -0.80 9.56
CA GLU A 54 0.59 -1.31 8.71
C GLU A 54 0.84 -1.00 7.23
N LYS A 55 1.33 0.22 6.93
CA LYS A 55 1.72 0.63 5.57
C LYS A 55 2.82 -0.26 5.01
N LEU A 56 3.84 -0.56 5.84
CA LEU A 56 4.92 -1.46 5.47
C LEU A 56 4.40 -2.88 5.19
N LYS A 57 3.52 -3.42 6.04
CA LYS A 57 2.90 -4.73 5.83
C LYS A 57 2.10 -4.79 4.52
N ALA A 58 1.26 -3.79 4.28
CA ALA A 58 0.48 -3.73 3.04
C ALA A 58 1.39 -3.69 1.80
N LYS A 59 2.52 -2.97 1.88
CA LYS A 59 3.53 -2.94 0.82
C LYS A 59 4.21 -4.30 0.64
N ASP A 60 4.57 -4.98 1.73
CA ASP A 60 5.20 -6.31 1.69
C ASP A 60 4.26 -7.36 1.06
N GLU A 61 2.98 -7.33 1.44
CA GLU A 61 1.96 -8.19 0.85
C GLU A 61 1.74 -7.88 -0.65
N MET A 62 1.69 -6.61 -1.03
CA MET A 62 1.63 -6.20 -2.44
C MET A 62 2.87 -6.67 -3.22
N ALA A 63 4.06 -6.59 -2.62
CA ALA A 63 5.31 -7.06 -3.24
C ALA A 63 5.30 -8.58 -3.43
N ARG A 64 4.82 -9.35 -2.44
CA ARG A 64 4.65 -10.81 -2.56
C ARG A 64 3.66 -11.18 -3.66
N LEU A 65 2.54 -10.48 -3.78
CA LEU A 65 1.57 -10.73 -4.85
C LEU A 65 2.14 -10.40 -6.23
N MET A 66 2.93 -9.32 -6.35
CA MET A 66 3.64 -8.99 -7.58
C MET A 66 4.68 -10.05 -7.94
N ASP A 67 5.47 -10.52 -6.98
CA ASP A 67 6.46 -11.58 -7.18
C ASP A 67 5.82 -12.89 -7.64
N GLN A 68 4.72 -13.30 -6.98
CA GLN A 68 3.95 -14.47 -7.36
C GLN A 68 3.36 -14.36 -8.77
N ALA A 69 2.85 -13.19 -9.15
CA ALA A 69 2.30 -12.96 -10.48
C ALA A 69 3.36 -12.87 -11.59
N GLN A 70 4.60 -12.54 -11.24
CA GLN A 70 5.73 -12.51 -12.19
C GLN A 70 6.40 -13.89 -12.34
N ALA A 71 6.25 -14.77 -11.35
CA ALA A 71 6.79 -16.13 -11.34
C ALA A 71 5.86 -17.20 -11.97
N ALA A 72 4.61 -16.84 -12.27
CA ALA A 72 3.61 -17.70 -12.92
C ALA A 72 3.57 -17.46 -14.44
#